data_AF-A0A524EA17-F1
#
_entry.id   AF-A0A524EA17-F1
#
_cell.length_a   1.000
_cell.length_b   1.000
_cell.length_c   1.000
_cell.angle_alpha   90.00
_cell.angle_beta   90.00
_cell.angle_gamma   90.00
#
_symmetry.space_group_name_H-M   'P 1'
#
loop_
_entity.id
_entity.type
_entity.pdbx_description
1 polymer ?
#
loop_
_entity_poly.entity_id
_entity_poly.type
_entity_poly.pdbx_seq_one_letter_code
_entity_poly.pdbx_strand_id
1 'polypeptide(L)'
;MPELTVYHIQKGNLVIVPKPGSFGRGDCYLVDAGPKIYLWIGPDSSIDEKFLTAAEAVMRDTARKGHADIDHIDGGEEPETFKSLFPDFEITDQDTEGILREVHLEKHDYRLWRVHREDDETYYAEVPLSRESLKSDDVFILDTWDDIYIWRGRGATAREKFDATIIARGYDAERVGVQDVELIEEGLETEEFLSVFD
;
A
#
# COMPACT_ATOMS: atom_id res chain seq x y z
N MET A 1 -29.80 -26.62 15.43
CA MET A 1 -29.20 -25.82 14.34
C MET A 1 -27.79 -25.48 14.80
N PRO A 2 -26.76 -25.55 13.95
CA PRO A 2 -25.47 -24.96 14.30
C PRO A 2 -25.70 -23.49 14.68
N GLU A 3 -25.02 -23.04 15.72
CA GLU A 3 -25.15 -21.69 16.26
C GLU A 3 -24.51 -20.72 15.26
N LEU A 4 -25.31 -19.82 14.68
CA LEU A 4 -24.83 -18.78 13.77
C LEU A 4 -23.81 -17.92 14.51
N THR A 5 -22.57 -17.88 14.03
CA THR A 5 -21.51 -17.07 14.63
C THR A 5 -21.03 -16.04 13.64
N VAL A 6 -20.97 -14.78 14.04
CA VAL A 6 -20.46 -13.69 13.18
C VAL A 6 -19.18 -13.13 13.79
N TYR A 7 -18.18 -12.98 12.94
CA TYR A 7 -16.92 -12.34 13.27
C TYR A 7 -16.81 -11.04 12.47
N HIS A 8 -16.57 -9.93 13.15
CA HIS A 8 -16.18 -8.66 12.54
C HIS A 8 -14.65 -8.63 12.45
N ILE A 9 -14.12 -8.37 11.25
CA ILE A 9 -12.69 -8.12 11.10
C ILE A 9 -12.38 -6.74 11.64
N GLN A 10 -11.49 -6.67 12.64
CA GLN A 10 -11.04 -5.43 13.23
C GLN A 10 -9.53 -5.48 13.42
N LYS A 11 -8.79 -4.56 12.77
CA LYS A 11 -7.34 -4.40 12.95
C LYS A 11 -6.57 -5.72 12.87
N GLY A 12 -6.86 -6.52 11.84
CA GLY A 12 -6.21 -7.81 11.61
C GLY A 12 -6.64 -8.95 12.55
N ASN A 13 -7.75 -8.81 13.26
CA ASN A 13 -8.28 -9.82 14.19
C ASN A 13 -9.75 -10.14 13.91
N LEU A 14 -10.18 -11.33 14.33
CA LEU A 14 -11.57 -11.78 14.26
C LEU A 14 -12.25 -11.53 15.60
N VAL A 15 -13.13 -10.53 15.64
CA VAL A 15 -13.87 -10.17 16.85
C VAL A 15 -15.27 -10.74 16.77
N ILE A 16 -15.63 -11.60 17.73
CA ILE A 16 -16.99 -12.18 17.79
C ILE A 16 -17.99 -11.06 18.02
N VAL A 17 -19.05 -11.01 17.20
CA VAL A 17 -20.17 -10.07 17.34
C VAL A 17 -21.25 -10.72 18.22
N PRO A 18 -21.46 -10.28 19.47
CA PRO A 18 -22.39 -10.96 20.39
C PRO A 18 -23.85 -10.83 19.98
N LYS A 19 -24.19 -9.74 19.28
CA LYS A 19 -25.53 -9.47 18.74
C LYS A 19 -25.39 -9.11 17.25
N PRO A 20 -25.35 -10.11 16.35
CA PRO A 20 -25.20 -9.87 14.93
C PRO A 20 -26.48 -9.31 14.30
N GLY A 21 -26.33 -8.57 13.19
CA GLY A 21 -27.44 -7.96 12.44
C GLY A 21 -27.04 -6.67 11.73
N SER A 22 -26.10 -5.91 12.32
CA SER A 22 -25.57 -4.67 11.75
C SER A 22 -24.24 -4.94 11.03
N PHE A 23 -24.13 -4.48 9.79
CA PHE A 23 -22.94 -4.64 8.95
C PHE A 23 -22.43 -3.27 8.47
N GLY A 24 -21.19 -2.93 8.80
CA GLY A 24 -20.53 -1.68 8.42
C GLY A 24 -20.04 -1.71 6.98
N ARG A 25 -20.35 -0.68 6.19
CA ARG A 25 -19.94 -0.58 4.78
C ARG A 25 -18.43 -0.51 4.57
N GLY A 26 -17.70 0.03 5.54
CA GLY A 26 -16.23 0.08 5.55
C GLY A 26 -15.57 -1.17 6.10
N ASP A 27 -16.34 -2.18 6.54
CA ASP A 27 -15.80 -3.33 7.25
C ASP A 27 -16.02 -4.65 6.49
N CYS A 28 -15.36 -5.72 6.91
CA CYS A 28 -15.65 -7.09 6.47
C CYS A 28 -16.10 -7.98 7.63
N TYR A 29 -16.96 -8.96 7.31
CA TYR A 29 -17.49 -9.91 8.30
C TYR A 29 -17.44 -11.34 7.77
N LEU A 30 -17.10 -12.27 8.65
CA LEU A 30 -17.22 -13.70 8.40
C LEU A 30 -18.43 -14.24 9.15
N VAL A 31 -19.41 -14.76 8.42
CA VAL A 31 -20.64 -15.34 8.97
C VAL A 31 -20.57 -16.85 8.84
N ASP A 32 -20.42 -17.53 9.97
CA ASP A 32 -20.33 -18.97 10.06
C ASP A 32 -21.68 -19.58 10.46
N ALA A 33 -22.38 -20.15 9.49
CA ALA A 33 -23.70 -20.77 9.66
C ALA A 33 -23.61 -22.31 9.69
N GLY A 34 -22.44 -22.90 9.95
CA GLY A 34 -22.20 -24.33 9.97
C GLY A 34 -21.85 -24.91 8.58
N PRO A 35 -22.79 -25.56 7.87
CA PRO A 35 -22.53 -26.05 6.51
C PRO A 35 -22.32 -24.93 5.47
N LYS A 36 -22.64 -23.68 5.81
CA LYS A 36 -22.36 -22.51 4.98
C LYS A 36 -21.50 -21.49 5.73
N ILE A 37 -20.52 -20.92 5.05
CA ILE A 37 -19.71 -19.80 5.52
C ILE A 37 -19.91 -18.67 4.51
N TYR A 38 -20.26 -17.48 4.97
CA TYR A 38 -20.40 -16.30 4.13
C TYR A 38 -19.28 -15.31 4.43
N LEU A 39 -18.69 -14.77 3.37
CA LEU A 39 -17.83 -13.60 3.43
C LEU A 39 -18.70 -12.41 3.05
N TRP A 40 -19.05 -11.58 4.03
CA TRP A 40 -19.70 -10.30 3.74
C TRP A 40 -18.61 -9.25 3.59
N ILE A 41 -18.54 -8.64 2.42
CA ILE A 41 -17.50 -7.67 2.06
C ILE A 41 -18.14 -6.29 1.89
N GLY A 42 -17.81 -5.38 2.80
CA GLY A 42 -18.26 -3.99 2.71
C GLY A 42 -17.70 -3.32 1.45
N PRO A 43 -18.49 -2.50 0.73
CA PRO A 43 -18.05 -1.85 -0.50
C PRO A 43 -16.86 -0.91 -0.28
N ASP A 44 -16.78 -0.32 0.91
CA ASP A 44 -15.76 0.68 1.28
C ASP A 44 -14.61 0.05 2.09
N SER A 45 -14.61 -1.27 2.30
CA SER A 45 -13.62 -1.96 3.13
C SER A 45 -12.23 -2.09 2.53
N SER A 46 -11.24 -2.17 3.41
CA SER A 46 -9.82 -2.22 3.07
C SER A 46 -9.39 -3.60 2.51
N ILE A 47 -8.26 -3.62 1.80
CA ILE A 47 -7.76 -4.86 1.18
C ILE A 47 -7.30 -5.90 2.20
N ASP A 48 -6.77 -5.47 3.35
CA ASP A 48 -6.34 -6.35 4.44
C ASP A 48 -7.51 -7.03 5.14
N GLU A 49 -8.63 -6.32 5.33
CA GLU A 49 -9.86 -6.91 5.87
C GLU A 49 -10.45 -7.95 4.93
N LYS A 50 -10.53 -7.64 3.63
CA LYS A 50 -10.93 -8.57 2.56
C LYS A 50 -10.07 -9.83 2.58
N PHE A 51 -8.75 -9.65 2.67
CA PHE A 51 -7.79 -10.76 2.70
C PHE A 51 -8.02 -11.66 3.92
N LEU A 52 -8.11 -11.08 5.12
CA LEU A 52 -8.26 -11.86 6.34
C LEU A 52 -9.58 -12.62 6.36
N THR A 53 -10.67 -11.99 5.90
CA THR A 53 -11.98 -12.64 5.78
C THR A 53 -11.92 -13.88 4.88
N ALA A 54 -11.26 -13.76 3.72
CA ALA A 54 -11.12 -14.87 2.78
C ALA A 54 -10.23 -16.00 3.32
N ALA A 55 -9.08 -15.65 3.90
CA ALA A 55 -8.17 -16.63 4.49
C ALA A 55 -8.86 -17.44 5.60
N GLU A 56 -9.61 -16.76 6.46
CA GLU A 56 -10.31 -17.37 7.60
C GLU A 56 -11.49 -18.25 7.21
N ALA A 57 -12.18 -17.93 6.12
CA ALA A 57 -13.21 -18.79 5.54
C ALA A 57 -12.60 -20.10 5.05
N VAL A 58 -11.49 -20.03 4.30
CA VAL A 58 -10.75 -21.20 3.82
C VAL A 58 -10.20 -22.04 4.97
N MET A 59 -9.66 -21.40 6.02
CA MET A 59 -9.17 -22.13 7.20
C MET A 59 -10.29 -22.90 7.92
N ARG A 60 -11.47 -22.30 8.06
CA ARG A 60 -12.64 -22.96 8.68
C ARG A 60 -13.15 -24.12 7.85
N ASP A 61 -13.28 -23.95 6.54
CA ASP A 61 -13.68 -25.05 5.66
C ASP A 61 -12.64 -26.18 5.65
N THR A 62 -11.34 -25.84 5.64
CA THR A 62 -10.25 -26.81 5.76
C THR A 62 -10.34 -27.59 7.07
N ALA A 63 -10.61 -26.92 8.20
CA ALA A 63 -10.84 -27.58 9.49
C ALA A 63 -12.06 -28.53 9.47
N ARG A 64 -13.02 -28.27 8.56
CA ARG A 64 -14.19 -29.11 8.27
C ARG A 64 -13.95 -30.12 7.14
N LYS A 65 -12.72 -30.26 6.67
CA LYS A 65 -12.32 -31.15 5.57
C LYS A 65 -13.00 -30.85 4.23
N GLY A 66 -13.30 -29.58 3.95
CA GLY A 66 -13.93 -29.18 2.68
C GLY A 66 -15.43 -29.45 2.62
N HIS A 67 -16.10 -29.51 3.78
CA HIS A 67 -17.53 -29.83 3.87
C HIS A 67 -18.42 -28.60 4.10
N ALA A 68 -17.85 -27.40 4.20
CA ALA A 68 -18.63 -26.16 4.22
C ALA A 68 -18.65 -25.55 2.81
N ASP A 69 -19.81 -25.02 2.43
CA ASP A 69 -19.97 -24.20 1.24
C ASP A 69 -19.58 -22.76 1.58
N ILE A 70 -18.76 -22.13 0.75
CA ILE A 70 -18.27 -20.76 0.97
C ILE A 70 -18.93 -19.84 -0.05
N ASP A 71 -19.72 -18.89 0.43
CA ASP A 71 -20.41 -17.89 -0.39
C ASP A 71 -19.82 -16.49 -0.16
N HIS A 72 -19.65 -15.73 -1.25
CA HIS A 72 -19.27 -14.32 -1.21
C HIS A 72 -20.51 -13.44 -1.31
N ILE A 73 -20.63 -12.45 -0.42
CA ILE A 73 -21.75 -11.51 -0.35
C ILE A 73 -21.19 -10.09 -0.47
N ASP A 74 -21.53 -9.41 -1.56
CA ASP A 74 -21.23 -8.00 -1.76
C ASP A 74 -22.16 -7.14 -0.90
N GLY A 75 -21.57 -6.29 -0.03
CA GLY A 75 -22.31 -5.44 0.89
C GLY A 75 -23.19 -4.41 0.15
N GLY A 76 -24.48 -4.39 0.48
CA GLY A 76 -25.50 -3.62 -0.24
C GLY A 76 -26.25 -4.39 -1.34
N GLU A 77 -25.76 -5.58 -1.72
CA GLU A 77 -26.39 -6.46 -2.72
C GLU A 77 -26.77 -7.83 -2.12
N GLU A 78 -27.06 -7.88 -0.82
CA GLU A 78 -27.26 -9.17 -0.15
C GLU A 78 -28.53 -9.88 -0.65
N PRO A 79 -28.47 -11.19 -0.89
CA PRO A 79 -29.65 -11.97 -1.20
C PRO A 79 -30.56 -12.08 0.04
N GLU A 80 -31.87 -12.17 -0.18
CA GLU A 80 -32.86 -12.31 0.90
C GLU A 80 -32.59 -13.52 1.80
N THR A 81 -31.99 -14.59 1.24
CA THR A 81 -31.56 -15.77 2.01
C THR A 81 -30.52 -15.43 3.06
N PHE A 82 -29.58 -14.52 2.77
CA PHE A 82 -28.59 -14.05 3.72
C PHE A 82 -29.20 -13.13 4.77
N LYS A 83 -30.00 -12.13 4.34
CA LYS A 83 -30.67 -11.20 5.25
C LYS A 83 -31.54 -11.93 6.27
N SER A 84 -32.25 -12.98 5.83
CA SER A 84 -33.13 -13.79 6.69
C SER A 84 -32.41 -14.57 7.81
N LEU A 85 -31.07 -14.64 7.79
CA LEU A 85 -30.28 -15.20 8.90
C LEU A 85 -30.33 -14.30 10.14
N PHE A 86 -30.64 -13.02 9.97
CA PHE A 86 -30.64 -12.02 11.02
C PHE A 86 -32.05 -11.45 11.20
N PRO A 87 -32.60 -11.42 12.43
CA PRO A 87 -33.92 -10.83 12.68
C PRO A 87 -34.01 -9.35 12.33
N ASP A 88 -32.95 -8.59 12.64
CA ASP A 88 -32.82 -7.16 12.40
C ASP A 88 -31.56 -6.92 11.56
N PHE A 89 -31.63 -7.16 10.24
CA PHE A 89 -30.54 -6.88 9.32
C PHE A 89 -30.48 -5.39 8.97
N GLU A 90 -29.33 -4.76 9.17
CA GLU A 90 -29.09 -3.36 8.79
C GLU A 90 -27.67 -3.15 8.27
N ILE A 91 -27.53 -2.15 7.39
CA ILE A 91 -26.25 -1.68 6.88
C ILE A 91 -25.96 -0.32 7.53
N THR A 92 -24.73 -0.13 8.00
CA THR A 92 -24.29 1.08 8.70
C THR A 92 -23.06 1.69 8.04
N ASP A 93 -22.74 2.94 8.34
CA ASP A 93 -21.52 3.61 7.87
C ASP A 93 -20.31 3.33 8.78
N GLN A 94 -20.34 2.24 9.56
CA GLN A 94 -19.19 1.82 10.36
C GLN A 94 -18.03 1.42 9.44
N ASP A 95 -16.83 1.85 9.83
CA ASP A 95 -15.57 1.65 9.13
C ASP A 95 -14.42 1.58 10.15
N THR A 96 -13.76 0.42 10.25
CA THR A 96 -12.62 0.20 11.12
C THR A 96 -11.33 0.43 10.34
N GLU A 97 -10.47 1.32 10.84
CA GLU A 97 -9.16 1.57 10.22
C GLU A 97 -8.36 0.26 10.02
N GLY A 98 -8.00 -0.02 8.76
CA GLY A 98 -7.19 -1.16 8.35
C GLY A 98 -5.77 -1.15 8.93
N ILE A 99 -5.03 -2.24 8.72
CA ILE A 99 -3.68 -2.40 9.27
C ILE A 99 -2.56 -1.94 8.32
N LEU A 100 -2.86 -1.74 7.04
CA LEU A 100 -1.89 -1.25 6.07
C LEU A 100 -1.63 0.24 6.30
N ARG A 101 -0.36 0.63 6.21
CA ARG A 101 0.07 2.02 6.34
C ARG A 101 0.79 2.44 5.08
N GLU A 102 0.64 3.72 4.74
CA GLU A 102 1.50 4.34 3.75
C GLU A 102 2.97 4.24 4.18
N VAL A 103 3.85 4.07 3.21
CA VAL A 103 5.28 4.02 3.46
C VAL A 103 5.74 5.45 3.72
N HIS A 104 6.21 5.70 4.94
CA HIS A 104 6.93 6.93 5.26
C HIS A 104 8.38 6.55 5.56
N LEU A 105 9.31 7.11 4.78
CA LEU A 105 10.74 6.92 5.02
C LEU A 105 11.25 7.95 6.03
N GLU A 106 12.13 7.52 6.93
CA GLU A 106 12.95 8.45 7.69
C GLU A 106 14.19 8.85 6.88
N LYS A 107 14.86 9.96 7.24
CA LYS A 107 16.04 10.44 6.49
C LYS A 107 17.13 9.39 6.31
N HIS A 108 17.28 8.48 7.27
CA HIS A 108 18.29 7.42 7.22
C HIS A 108 17.99 6.33 6.18
N ASP A 109 16.77 6.29 5.64
CA ASP A 109 16.35 5.38 4.58
C ASP A 109 16.49 5.98 3.17
N TYR A 110 16.72 7.29 3.08
CA TYR A 110 16.90 7.97 1.80
C TYR A 110 18.17 7.51 1.11
N ARG A 111 18.14 7.50 -0.22
CA ARG A 111 19.27 7.02 -1.02
C ARG A 111 19.74 8.07 -1.99
N LEU A 112 21.05 8.23 -2.07
CA LEU A 112 21.70 9.06 -3.08
C LEU A 112 22.36 8.16 -4.10
N TRP A 113 22.09 8.41 -5.37
CA TRP A 113 22.63 7.64 -6.46
C TRP A 113 23.41 8.54 -7.41
N ARG A 114 24.59 8.11 -7.82
CA ARG A 114 25.38 8.78 -8.83
C ARG A 114 25.08 8.20 -10.20
N VAL A 115 24.78 9.08 -11.15
CA VAL A 115 24.62 8.80 -12.58
C VAL A 115 25.84 9.41 -13.29
N HIS A 116 26.69 8.54 -13.81
CA HIS A 116 27.90 8.91 -14.52
C HIS A 116 27.96 8.15 -15.86
N ARG A 117 28.55 8.75 -16.89
CA ARG A 117 28.78 8.09 -18.17
C ARG A 117 30.27 7.96 -18.46
N GLU A 118 30.72 6.72 -18.58
CA GLU A 118 32.06 6.38 -19.07
C GLU A 118 31.91 5.72 -20.46
N ASP A 119 32.68 6.19 -21.43
CA ASP A 119 32.53 5.86 -22.85
C ASP A 119 31.10 6.10 -23.39
N ASP A 120 30.34 5.04 -23.66
CA ASP A 120 28.95 5.08 -24.16
C ASP A 120 27.97 4.35 -23.24
N GLU A 121 28.39 4.04 -22.01
CA GLU A 121 27.60 3.34 -21.00
C GLU A 121 27.31 4.24 -19.81
N THR A 122 26.05 4.22 -19.35
CA THR A 122 25.62 4.96 -18.17
C THR A 122 25.68 4.05 -16.95
N TYR A 123 26.46 4.47 -15.96
CA TYR A 123 26.63 3.83 -14.67
C TYR A 123 25.73 4.50 -13.65
N TYR A 124 25.04 3.66 -12.88
CA TYR A 124 24.16 4.08 -11.79
C TYR A 124 24.53 3.32 -10.53
N ALA A 125 24.99 4.02 -9.50
CA ALA A 125 25.48 3.40 -8.28
C ALA A 125 25.10 4.22 -7.04
N GLU A 126 24.72 3.51 -5.98
CA GLU A 126 24.45 4.11 -4.68
C GLU A 126 25.75 4.70 -4.11
N VAL A 127 25.66 5.92 -3.57
CA VAL A 127 26.75 6.64 -2.92
C VAL A 127 26.31 7.09 -1.53
N PRO A 128 27.24 7.42 -0.62
CA PRO A 128 26.88 7.94 0.69
C PRO A 128 25.97 9.17 0.58
N LEU A 129 24.90 9.20 1.37
CA LEU A 129 24.00 10.35 1.50
C LEU A 129 24.72 11.50 2.22
N SER A 130 25.51 12.26 1.47
CA SER A 130 26.29 13.38 2.00
C SER A 130 26.56 14.40 0.88
N ARG A 131 26.68 15.67 1.25
CA ARG A 131 26.95 16.75 0.28
C ARG A 131 28.29 16.57 -0.42
N GLU A 132 29.26 15.95 0.25
CA GLU A 132 30.58 15.65 -0.31
C GLU A 132 30.53 14.62 -1.45
N SER A 133 29.47 13.82 -1.54
CA SER A 133 29.24 12.90 -2.66
C SER A 133 28.88 13.64 -3.95
N LEU A 134 28.23 14.80 -3.88
CA LEU A 134 27.79 15.58 -5.04
C LEU A 134 28.98 16.14 -5.80
N LYS A 135 29.37 15.47 -6.89
CA LYS A 135 30.48 15.89 -7.76
C LYS A 135 29.95 16.69 -8.95
N SER A 136 30.54 17.86 -9.17
CA SER A 136 30.12 18.79 -10.23
C SER A 136 30.16 18.23 -11.64
N ASP A 137 30.92 17.15 -11.89
CA ASP A 137 31.04 16.47 -13.19
C ASP A 137 29.98 15.40 -13.44
N ASP A 138 29.16 15.06 -12.44
CA ASP A 138 28.17 13.98 -12.51
C ASP A 138 26.75 14.47 -12.19
N VAL A 139 25.75 13.62 -12.41
CA VAL A 139 24.35 13.83 -11.99
C VAL A 139 24.03 12.91 -10.83
N PHE A 140 23.19 13.36 -9.91
CA PHE A 140 22.80 12.58 -8.73
C PHE A 140 21.28 12.53 -8.61
N ILE A 141 20.76 11.38 -8.23
CA ILE A 141 19.35 11.18 -7.92
C ILE A 141 19.25 10.98 -6.41
N LEU A 142 18.56 11.89 -5.74
CA LEU A 142 18.20 11.75 -4.33
C LEU A 142 16.76 11.25 -4.27
N ASP A 143 16.61 10.06 -3.71
CA ASP A 143 15.34 9.37 -3.54
C ASP A 143 14.87 9.48 -2.09
N THR A 144 13.82 10.26 -1.86
CA THR A 144 13.18 10.44 -0.54
C THR A 144 11.79 9.81 -0.48
N TRP A 145 11.53 8.82 -1.33
CA TRP A 145 10.25 8.14 -1.55
C TRP A 145 9.20 8.97 -2.29
N ASP A 146 8.65 9.99 -1.64
CA ASP A 146 7.57 10.82 -2.20
C ASP A 146 8.12 11.83 -3.22
N ASP A 147 9.29 12.40 -2.94
CA ASP A 147 10.02 13.30 -3.83
C ASP A 147 11.28 12.65 -4.39
N ILE A 148 11.60 12.99 -5.63
CA ILE A 148 12.79 12.51 -6.33
C ILE A 148 13.53 13.71 -6.92
N TYR A 149 14.67 14.04 -6.34
CA TYR A 149 15.48 15.19 -6.78
C TYR A 149 16.57 14.71 -7.73
N ILE A 150 16.70 15.38 -8.87
CA ILE A 150 17.79 15.18 -9.83
C ILE A 150 18.74 16.37 -9.72
N TRP A 151 19.80 16.21 -8.94
CA TRP A 151 20.85 17.21 -8.83
C TRP A 151 21.82 17.10 -10.01
N ARG A 152 22.00 18.20 -10.74
CA ARG A 152 22.76 18.24 -11.98
C ARG A 152 24.03 19.06 -11.78
N GLY A 153 25.16 18.37 -11.74
CA GLY A 153 26.46 19.01 -11.74
C GLY A 153 26.64 19.94 -12.95
N ARG A 154 27.31 21.07 -12.74
CA ARG A 154 27.57 22.07 -13.79
C ARG A 154 28.45 21.55 -14.93
N GLY A 155 29.29 20.56 -14.63
CA GLY A 155 30.17 19.86 -15.55
C GLY A 155 29.58 18.57 -16.14
N ALA A 156 28.42 18.14 -15.65
CA ALA A 156 27.76 16.93 -16.13
C ALA A 156 27.30 17.06 -17.58
N THR A 157 27.41 15.97 -18.32
CA THR A 157 27.06 15.90 -19.73
C THR A 157 25.54 15.96 -19.93
N ALA A 158 25.12 16.43 -21.11
CA ALA A 158 23.70 16.43 -21.48
C ALA A 158 23.10 15.01 -21.48
N ARG A 159 23.94 13.98 -21.69
CA ARG A 159 23.49 12.59 -21.71
C ARG A 159 23.25 12.05 -20.31
N GLU A 160 24.13 12.33 -19.34
CA GLU A 160 23.90 11.98 -17.94
C GLU A 160 22.63 12.66 -17.40
N LYS A 161 22.44 13.94 -17.71
CA LYS A 161 21.23 14.68 -17.32
C LYS A 161 19.96 14.05 -17.89
N PHE A 162 20.02 13.60 -19.14
CA PHE A 162 18.90 12.90 -19.79
C PHE A 162 18.65 11.54 -19.15
N ASP A 163 19.68 10.70 -19.02
CA ASP A 163 19.55 9.34 -18.49
C ASP A 163 19.07 9.36 -17.03
N ALA A 164 19.57 10.28 -16.19
CA ALA A 164 19.09 10.46 -14.83
C ALA A 164 17.59 10.80 -14.78
N THR A 165 17.10 11.62 -15.73
CA THR A 165 15.68 11.97 -15.84
C THR A 165 14.83 10.74 -16.21
N ILE A 166 15.35 9.85 -17.06
CA ILE A 166 14.67 8.60 -17.40
C ILE A 166 14.64 7.65 -16.19
N ILE A 167 15.75 7.53 -15.45
CA ILE A 167 15.82 6.69 -14.24
C ILE A 167 14.84 7.20 -13.17
N ALA A 168 14.83 8.50 -12.87
CA ALA A 168 13.92 9.09 -11.89
C ALA A 168 12.43 8.91 -12.27
N ARG A 169 12.08 9.05 -13.56
CA ARG A 169 10.73 8.74 -14.04
C ARG A 169 10.38 7.26 -13.95
N GLY A 170 11.38 6.38 -13.96
CA GLY A 170 11.18 4.95 -13.69
C GLY A 170 10.67 4.73 -12.26
N TYR A 171 11.25 5.41 -11.28
CA TYR A 171 10.79 5.33 -9.89
C TYR A 171 9.36 5.84 -9.69
N ASP A 172 9.01 6.98 -10.30
CA ASP A 172 7.63 7.50 -10.31
C ASP A 172 6.65 6.49 -10.92
N ALA A 173 7.03 5.88 -12.05
CA ALA A 173 6.18 4.87 -12.71
C ALA A 173 6.04 3.54 -11.94
N GLU A 174 7.00 3.19 -11.09
CA GLU A 174 7.01 1.93 -10.32
C GLU A 174 6.28 2.04 -8.97
N ARG A 175 6.12 3.25 -8.44
CA ARG A 175 5.50 3.49 -7.13
C ARG A 175 4.01 3.78 -7.28
N VAL A 176 3.25 3.42 -6.25
CA VAL A 176 1.84 3.80 -6.16
C VAL A 176 1.78 5.27 -5.73
N GLY A 177 0.91 6.05 -6.37
CA GLY A 177 0.79 7.48 -6.14
C GLY A 177 1.43 8.29 -7.25
N VAL A 178 1.69 9.56 -6.97
CA VAL A 178 2.47 10.45 -7.84
C VAL A 178 3.71 10.83 -7.06
N GLN A 179 4.89 10.67 -7.67
CA GLN A 179 6.15 11.15 -7.09
C GLN A 179 6.56 12.45 -7.78
N ASP A 180 6.91 13.45 -6.99
CA ASP A 180 7.34 14.74 -7.52
C ASP A 180 8.82 14.67 -7.93
N VAL A 181 9.06 14.72 -9.25
CA VAL A 181 10.42 14.70 -9.81
C VAL A 181 10.91 16.13 -10.02
N GLU A 182 11.80 16.59 -9.16
CA GLU A 182 12.39 17.94 -9.21
C GLU A 182 13.77 17.95 -9.86
N LEU A 183 14.01 18.92 -10.74
CA LEU A 183 15.34 19.15 -11.34
C LEU A 183 16.06 20.26 -10.56
N ILE A 184 17.21 19.93 -9.98
CA ILE A 184 18.06 20.86 -9.24
C ILE A 184 19.35 21.08 -10.02
N GLU A 185 19.68 22.32 -10.38
CA GLU A 185 20.98 22.63 -10.99
C GLU A 185 21.98 23.06 -9.89
N GLU A 186 23.25 22.66 -10.02
CA GLU A 186 24.31 23.01 -9.06
C GLU A 186 24.38 24.54 -8.81
N GLY A 187 24.35 24.93 -7.53
CA GLY A 187 24.33 26.32 -7.09
C GLY A 187 22.94 26.97 -7.04
N LEU A 188 21.89 26.23 -7.40
CA LEU A 188 20.48 26.62 -7.27
C LEU A 188 19.69 25.62 -6.41
N GLU A 189 20.37 24.96 -5.47
CA GLU A 189 19.74 24.00 -4.56
C GLU A 189 18.68 24.67 -3.69
N THR A 190 17.53 24.02 -3.55
CA THR A 190 16.46 24.46 -2.64
C THR A 190 16.83 24.14 -1.19
N GLU A 191 16.29 24.91 -0.23
CA GLU A 191 16.47 24.62 1.20
C GLU A 191 15.93 23.23 1.56
N GLU A 192 14.87 22.79 0.88
CA GLU A 192 14.27 21.47 1.04
C GLU A 192 15.25 20.35 0.67
N PHE A 193 15.82 20.39 -0.55
CA PHE A 193 16.87 19.47 -0.98
C PHE A 193 18.07 19.49 -0.02
N LEU A 194 18.53 20.68 0.37
CA LEU A 194 19.68 20.83 1.25
C LEU A 194 19.42 20.30 2.66
N SER A 195 18.17 20.34 3.15
CA SER A 195 17.80 19.88 4.49
C SER A 195 17.91 18.36 4.66
N VAL A 196 18.00 17.62 3.56
CA VAL A 196 18.10 16.15 3.55
C VAL A 196 19.48 15.68 4.00
N PHE A 197 20.52 16.44 3.70
CA PHE A 197 21.88 16.13 4.10
C PHE A 197 22.17 16.68 5.51
N ASP A 198 22.86 15.88 6.32
CA ASP A 198 23.35 16.28 7.65
C ASP A 198 24.42 17.40 7.60
#